data_AF-A0A4Q5X749-F1
#
_entry.id   AF-A0A4Q5X749-F1
#
_cell.length_a   1.000
_cell.length_b   1.000
_cell.length_c   1.000
_cell.angle_alpha   90.00
_cell.angle_beta   90.00
_cell.angle_gamma   90.00
#
_symmetry.space_group_name_H-M   'P 1'
#
loop_
_entity.id
_entity.type
_entity.pdbx_description
1 polymer ?
#
loop_
_entity_poly.entity_id
_entity_poly.type
_entity_poly.pdbx_seq_one_letter_code
_entity_poly.pdbx_strand_id
1 'polypeptide(L)'
;MKLGRAFAIAALALVGASACASGPSYADYQSSVPALKSAEGRLWFYRLGLLGGGIQPDIKVNGEVVGKSVSDGFFFVDRPPGHYTISNSTEAERTLALTLAPNEQKYVRMEAQIGMLVYTIKLVPVEREVALAEIAKTKFSGPTKP
;
A
#
# COMPACT_ATOMS: atom_id res chain seq x y z
N MET A 1 61.75 -1.01 4.68
CA MET A 1 60.57 -1.60 5.32
C MET A 1 59.35 -1.23 4.49
N LYS A 2 58.83 -2.15 3.66
CA LYS A 2 57.68 -1.91 2.78
C LYS A 2 56.41 -2.23 3.57
N LEU A 3 55.74 -1.20 4.10
CA LEU A 3 54.48 -1.36 4.82
C LEU A 3 53.33 -1.15 3.84
N GLY A 4 52.78 -2.27 3.38
CA GLY A 4 51.58 -2.30 2.54
C GLY A 4 50.38 -1.74 3.29
N ARG A 5 49.61 -0.90 2.61
CA ARG A 5 48.22 -0.59 2.94
C ARG A 5 47.43 -0.53 1.64
N ALA A 6 46.88 -1.68 1.26
CA ALA A 6 45.84 -1.76 0.25
C ALA A 6 44.62 -1.01 0.79
N PHE A 7 44.34 0.17 0.24
CA PHE A 7 43.08 0.86 0.46
C PHE A 7 42.03 0.16 -0.39
N ALA A 8 41.28 -0.76 0.22
CA ALA A 8 40.03 -1.25 -0.33
C ALA A 8 39.02 -0.09 -0.27
N ILE A 9 38.82 0.59 -1.41
CA ILE A 9 37.70 1.53 -1.57
C ILE A 9 36.45 0.66 -1.68
N ALA A 10 35.69 0.61 -0.58
CA ALA A 10 34.39 -0.02 -0.52
C ALA A 10 33.47 0.59 -1.57
N ALA A 11 32.95 -0.25 -2.46
CA ALA A 11 31.88 0.12 -3.38
C ALA A 11 30.66 0.54 -2.55
N LEU A 12 30.37 1.83 -2.51
CA LEU A 12 29.13 2.37 -1.99
C LEU A 12 28.03 1.98 -2.98
N ALA A 13 27.43 0.81 -2.78
CA ALA A 13 26.22 0.42 -3.49
C ALA A 13 25.13 1.44 -3.14
N LEU A 14 24.82 2.31 -4.11
CA LEU A 14 23.61 3.13 -4.08
C LEU A 14 22.42 2.18 -4.04
N VAL A 15 21.92 1.88 -2.83
CA VAL A 15 20.60 1.29 -2.66
C VAL A 15 19.61 2.39 -3.06
N GLY A 16 19.21 2.39 -4.32
CA GLY A 16 18.12 3.23 -4.80
C GLY A 16 16.86 2.86 -4.03
N ALA A 17 16.43 3.73 -3.11
CA ALA A 17 15.15 3.60 -2.46
C ALA A 17 14.06 3.69 -3.54
N SER A 18 13.53 2.55 -3.97
CA SER A 18 12.39 2.51 -4.88
C SER A 18 11.17 3.07 -4.12
N ALA A 19 10.90 4.36 -4.32
CA ALA A 19 9.76 5.07 -3.76
C ALA A 19 8.41 4.57 -4.33
N CYS A 20 8.46 3.79 -5.42
CA CYS A 20 7.32 3.23 -6.13
C CYS A 20 7.18 1.72 -5.92
N ALA A 21 5.97 1.21 -6.09
CA ALA A 21 5.72 -0.22 -6.13
C ALA A 21 6.45 -0.88 -7.31
N SER A 22 7.00 -2.08 -7.06
CA SER A 22 7.86 -2.81 -8.00
C SER A 22 7.28 -4.15 -8.47
N GLY A 23 6.09 -4.54 -7.98
CA GLY A 23 5.41 -5.77 -8.39
C GLY A 23 4.79 -5.70 -9.79
N PRO A 24 4.07 -6.76 -10.22
CA PRO A 24 3.33 -6.77 -11.49
C PRO A 24 2.32 -5.63 -11.56
N SER A 25 2.02 -5.18 -12.77
CA SER A 25 0.92 -4.24 -12.98
C SER A 25 -0.40 -4.87 -12.57
N TYR A 26 -1.40 -4.06 -12.21
CA TYR A 26 -2.74 -4.60 -11.95
C TYR A 26 -3.30 -5.37 -13.15
N ALA A 27 -3.01 -4.91 -14.38
CA ALA A 27 -3.46 -5.59 -15.60
C ALA A 27 -2.91 -7.02 -15.72
N ASP A 28 -1.68 -7.25 -15.28
CA ASP A 28 -1.04 -8.59 -15.27
C ASP A 28 -1.46 -9.42 -14.05
N TYR A 29 -1.78 -8.75 -12.94
CA TYR A 29 -2.11 -9.40 -11.67
C TYR A 29 -3.59 -9.80 -11.56
N GLN A 30 -4.51 -9.07 -12.18
CA GLN A 30 -5.96 -9.26 -12.00
C GLN A 30 -6.44 -10.69 -12.29
N SER A 31 -5.79 -11.39 -13.23
CA SER A 31 -6.12 -12.77 -13.61
C SER A 31 -5.62 -13.81 -12.60
N SER A 32 -4.64 -13.45 -11.76
CA SER A 32 -4.08 -14.29 -10.70
C SER A 32 -4.54 -13.89 -9.30
N VAL A 33 -5.41 -12.87 -9.19
CA VAL A 33 -6.04 -12.48 -7.93
C VAL A 33 -6.72 -13.71 -7.31
N PRO A 34 -6.32 -14.15 -6.11
CA PRO A 34 -6.97 -15.25 -5.42
C PRO A 34 -8.46 -15.00 -5.27
N ALA A 35 -9.27 -16.03 -5.55
CA ALA A 35 -10.69 -15.99 -5.27
C ALA A 35 -10.91 -15.67 -3.78
N LEU A 36 -11.96 -14.89 -3.50
CA LEU A 36 -12.40 -14.68 -2.13
C LEU A 36 -12.69 -16.02 -1.48
N LYS A 37 -12.17 -16.25 -0.27
CA LYS A 37 -12.60 -17.40 0.53
C LYS A 37 -14.09 -17.25 0.82
N SER A 38 -14.77 -18.39 0.92
CA SER A 38 -16.23 -18.42 1.11
C SER A 38 -16.63 -17.53 2.30
N ALA A 39 -17.56 -16.61 2.04
CA ALA A 39 -18.13 -15.66 3.00
C ALA A 39 -17.22 -14.52 3.49
N GLU A 40 -15.95 -14.43 3.08
CA GLU A 40 -15.12 -13.24 3.34
C GLU A 40 -15.44 -12.11 2.37
N GLY A 41 -15.14 -10.88 2.78
CA GLY A 41 -15.05 -9.72 1.90
C GLY A 41 -13.60 -9.29 1.69
N ARG A 42 -13.36 -8.39 0.74
CA ARG A 42 -12.03 -7.85 0.39
C ARG A 42 -11.95 -6.36 0.60
N LEU A 43 -10.88 -5.92 1.27
CA LEU A 43 -10.51 -4.50 1.35
C LEU A 43 -9.31 -4.26 0.44
N TRP A 44 -9.52 -3.48 -0.61
CA TRP A 44 -8.48 -3.02 -1.52
C TRP A 44 -7.91 -1.68 -1.06
N PHE A 45 -6.60 -1.55 -1.17
CA PHE A 45 -5.86 -0.34 -0.85
C PHE A 45 -4.99 0.02 -2.05
N TYR A 46 -5.02 1.29 -2.45
CA TYR A 46 -4.16 1.78 -3.51
C TYR A 46 -3.77 3.24 -3.34
N ARG A 47 -2.61 3.61 -3.87
CA ARG A 47 -2.12 5.00 -3.91
C ARG A 47 -1.72 5.34 -5.32
N LEU A 48 -2.14 6.51 -5.77
CA LEU A 48 -1.74 7.08 -7.05
C LEU A 48 -0.64 8.13 -6.84
N GLY A 49 0.28 8.20 -7.80
CA GLY A 49 1.26 9.26 -7.92
C GLY A 49 2.45 9.13 -6.97
N LEU A 50 3.43 9.98 -7.23
CA LEU A 50 4.76 9.94 -6.61
C LEU A 50 4.95 10.93 -5.45
N LEU A 51 3.96 11.79 -5.20
CA LEU A 51 4.04 12.79 -4.14
C LEU A 51 4.34 12.09 -2.83
N GLY A 52 5.36 12.53 -2.10
CA GLY A 52 5.78 11.93 -0.83
C GLY A 52 6.20 10.46 -0.94
N GLY A 53 6.82 10.03 -2.04
CA GLY A 53 7.07 8.60 -2.26
C GLY A 53 8.11 7.95 -1.35
N GLY A 54 8.92 8.75 -0.64
CA GLY A 54 9.73 8.26 0.48
C GLY A 54 8.94 7.98 1.76
N ILE A 55 7.67 8.38 1.82
CA ILE A 55 6.81 8.29 3.00
C ILE A 55 5.74 7.24 2.73
N GLN A 56 5.95 6.05 3.31
CA GLN A 56 5.14 4.85 3.08
C GLN A 56 4.64 4.30 4.42
N PRO A 57 3.72 5.00 5.11
CA PRO A 57 3.25 4.59 6.42
C PRO A 57 2.55 3.22 6.35
N ASP A 58 2.55 2.54 7.49
CA ASP A 58 1.78 1.32 7.65
C ASP A 58 0.30 1.63 7.58
N ILE A 59 -0.44 0.80 6.85
CA ILE A 59 -1.90 0.78 6.86
C ILE A 59 -2.35 -0.27 7.85
N LYS A 60 -3.28 0.12 8.71
CA LYS A 60 -3.82 -0.72 9.76
C LYS A 60 -5.30 -0.95 9.56
N VAL A 61 -5.75 -2.17 9.80
CA VAL A 61 -7.17 -2.55 9.88
C VAL A 61 -7.41 -3.08 11.28
N ASN A 62 -8.29 -2.41 12.05
CA ASN A 62 -8.51 -2.68 13.47
C ASN A 62 -7.20 -2.72 14.29
N GLY A 63 -6.25 -1.84 13.96
CA GLY A 63 -4.96 -1.74 14.63
C GLY A 63 -3.88 -2.72 14.14
N GLU A 64 -4.23 -3.74 13.36
CA GLU A 64 -3.31 -4.70 12.76
C GLU A 64 -2.69 -4.14 11.47
N VAL A 65 -1.37 -4.18 11.33
CA VAL A 65 -0.69 -3.75 10.10
C VAL A 65 -0.97 -4.75 8.96
N VAL A 66 -1.58 -4.26 7.87
CA VAL A 66 -1.97 -5.08 6.71
C VAL A 66 -1.15 -4.80 5.45
N GLY A 67 -0.39 -3.70 5.44
CA GLY A 67 0.41 -3.28 4.29
C GLY A 67 0.99 -1.89 4.48
N LYS A 68 1.55 -1.33 3.41
CA LYS A 68 2.13 0.02 3.39
C LYS A 68 1.51 0.86 2.28
N SER A 69 1.43 2.16 2.51
CA SER A 69 1.03 3.15 1.48
C SER A 69 2.19 3.43 0.51
N VAL A 70 2.48 2.49 -0.39
CA VAL A 70 3.55 2.60 -1.39
C VAL A 70 3.07 3.42 -2.59
N SER A 71 3.89 4.34 -3.12
CA SER A 71 3.53 5.14 -4.31
C SER A 71 3.26 4.27 -5.52
N ASP A 72 2.23 4.60 -6.30
CA ASP A 72 1.74 3.80 -7.43
C ASP A 72 1.52 2.31 -7.07
N GLY A 73 1.22 2.05 -5.81
CA GLY A 73 1.08 0.71 -5.24
C GLY A 73 -0.37 0.33 -4.99
N PHE A 74 -0.66 -0.96 -5.09
CA PHE A 74 -1.90 -1.55 -4.59
C PHE A 74 -1.65 -2.86 -3.83
N PHE A 75 -2.54 -3.15 -2.88
CA PHE A 75 -2.63 -4.44 -2.21
C PHE A 75 -4.07 -4.66 -1.72
N PHE A 76 -4.35 -5.84 -1.18
CA PHE A 76 -5.64 -6.11 -0.55
C PHE A 76 -5.47 -7.04 0.66
N VAL A 77 -6.49 -7.07 1.50
CA VAL A 77 -6.66 -8.11 2.52
C VAL A 77 -8.09 -8.64 2.51
N ASP A 78 -8.21 -9.93 2.76
CA ASP A 78 -9.49 -10.58 2.99
C ASP A 78 -9.81 -10.56 4.48
N ARG A 79 -11.08 -10.35 4.78
CA ARG A 79 -11.58 -10.23 6.15
C ARG A 79 -13.00 -10.81 6.24
N PRO A 80 -13.38 -11.40 7.38
CA PRO A 80 -14.77 -11.76 7.62
C PRO A 80 -15.73 -10.56 7.48
N PRO A 81 -17.03 -10.79 7.32
CA PRO A 81 -18.01 -9.71 7.38
C PRO A 81 -17.98 -9.02 8.74
N GLY A 82 -18.06 -7.69 8.76
CA GLY A 82 -18.01 -6.93 10.01
C GLY A 82 -17.73 -5.45 9.84
N HIS A 83 -17.51 -4.78 10.98
CA HIS A 83 -17.12 -3.37 11.02
C HIS A 83 -15.60 -3.25 11.17
N TYR A 84 -15.02 -2.39 10.35
CA TYR A 84 -13.58 -2.18 10.29
C TYR A 84 -13.25 -0.70 10.46
N THR A 85 -12.21 -0.45 11.25
CA THR A 85 -11.57 0.86 11.40
C THR A 85 -10.22 0.80 10.73
N ILE A 86 -10.01 1.67 9.74
CA ILE A 86 -8.77 1.75 8.98
C ILE A 86 -8.01 3.00 9.41
N SER A 87 -6.72 2.87 9.68
CA SER A 87 -5.84 3.99 10.01
C SER A 87 -4.48 3.86 9.33
N ASN A 88 -3.66 4.88 9.45
CA ASN A 88 -2.26 4.85 9.02
C ASN A 88 -1.31 5.25 10.16
N SER A 89 -0.05 4.85 10.08
CA SER A 89 0.92 5.10 11.16
C SER A 89 1.35 6.56 11.33
N THR A 90 1.12 7.43 10.34
CA THR A 90 1.44 8.87 10.45
C THR A 90 0.34 9.66 11.16
N GLU A 91 -0.91 9.21 11.10
CA GLU A 91 -2.07 9.88 11.69
C GLU A 91 -3.08 8.84 12.22
N ALA A 92 -2.73 8.15 13.31
CA ALA A 92 -3.55 7.06 13.87
C ALA A 92 -4.98 7.49 14.26
N GLU A 93 -5.15 8.74 14.69
CA GLU A 93 -6.44 9.32 15.09
C GLU A 93 -7.36 9.62 13.88
N ARG A 94 -6.81 9.73 12.67
CA ARG A 94 -7.60 9.91 11.44
C ARG A 94 -7.97 8.56 10.86
N THR A 95 -9.12 8.07 11.29
CA THR A 95 -9.64 6.76 10.91
C THR A 95 -10.70 6.85 9.82
N LEU A 96 -10.82 5.77 9.04
CA LEU A 96 -11.93 5.50 8.14
C LEU A 96 -12.69 4.28 8.68
N ALA A 97 -13.95 4.47 9.06
CA ALA A 97 -14.82 3.37 9.44
C ALA A 97 -15.61 2.85 8.23
N LEU A 98 -15.68 1.53 8.06
CA LEU A 98 -16.50 0.89 7.04
C LEU A 98 -17.08 -0.43 7.51
N THR A 99 -18.25 -0.78 6.97
CA THR A 99 -18.85 -2.11 7.11
C THR A 99 -18.48 -2.95 5.89
N LEU A 100 -18.14 -4.21 6.06
CA LEU A 100 -17.84 -5.17 5.00
C LEU A 100 -18.85 -6.32 5.06
N ALA A 101 -19.61 -6.53 3.98
CA ALA A 101 -20.57 -7.61 3.86
C ALA A 101 -19.92 -8.89 3.27
N PRO A 102 -20.57 -10.06 3.40
CA PRO A 102 -20.09 -11.30 2.77
C PRO A 102 -19.94 -11.13 1.25
N ASN A 103 -18.79 -11.57 0.71
CA ASN A 103 -18.43 -11.46 -0.72
C ASN A 103 -18.38 -10.01 -1.25
N GLU A 104 -18.39 -9.00 -0.38
CA GLU A 104 -18.25 -7.60 -0.77
C GLU A 104 -16.79 -7.23 -1.02
N GLN A 105 -16.56 -6.30 -1.93
CA GLN A 105 -15.25 -5.67 -2.09
C GLN A 105 -15.38 -4.17 -1.88
N LYS A 106 -14.55 -3.60 -1.02
CA LYS A 106 -14.44 -2.16 -0.80
C LYS A 106 -13.07 -1.66 -1.17
N TYR A 107 -13.00 -0.40 -1.59
CA TYR A 107 -11.80 0.21 -2.11
C TYR A 107 -11.47 1.46 -1.33
N VAL A 108 -10.21 1.58 -0.91
CA VAL A 108 -9.70 2.71 -0.15
C VAL A 108 -8.51 3.31 -0.91
N ARG A 109 -8.69 4.54 -1.38
CA ARG A 109 -7.62 5.34 -1.94
C ARG A 109 -6.82 5.99 -0.83
N MET A 110 -5.50 5.87 -0.94
CA MET A 110 -4.52 6.49 -0.07
C MET A 110 -4.01 7.75 -0.75
N GLU A 111 -4.57 8.89 -0.35
CA GLU A 111 -4.19 10.20 -0.89
C GLU A 111 -3.08 10.79 -0.07
N ALA A 112 -1.98 11.02 -0.75
CA ALA A 112 -0.78 11.52 -0.15
C ALA A 112 -0.86 13.06 -0.09
N GLN A 113 -0.80 13.65 1.10
CA GLN A 113 -1.09 15.06 1.34
C GLN A 113 0.04 15.75 2.11
N ILE A 114 0.29 17.01 1.76
CA ILE A 114 1.17 17.88 2.53
C ILE A 114 0.30 18.55 3.61
N GLY A 115 0.48 18.12 4.86
CA GLY A 115 -0.09 18.81 6.01
C GLY A 115 0.69 20.09 6.34
N MET A 116 0.20 20.84 7.33
CA MET A 116 0.85 22.09 7.76
C MET A 116 2.26 21.86 8.35
N LEU A 117 2.52 20.67 8.91
CA LEU A 117 3.77 20.33 9.60
C LEU A 117 4.40 19.00 9.14
N VAL A 118 3.59 18.04 8.70
CA VAL A 118 4.05 16.71 8.30
C VAL A 118 3.29 16.23 7.06
N TYR A 119 3.91 15.30 6.34
CA TYR A 119 3.26 14.57 5.27
C TYR A 119 2.29 13.52 5.85
N THR A 120 1.10 13.40 5.28
CA THR A 120 0.09 12.44 5.72
C THR A 120 -0.52 11.66 4.55
N ILE A 121 -1.15 10.54 4.87
CA ILE A 121 -2.01 9.77 3.99
C ILE A 121 -3.46 9.93 4.45
N LYS A 122 -4.30 10.55 3.62
CA LYS A 122 -5.74 10.55 3.78
C LYS A 122 -6.32 9.26 3.20
N LEU A 123 -7.21 8.62 3.95
CA LEU A 123 -7.92 7.42 3.53
C LEU A 123 -9.29 7.82 2.97
N VAL A 124 -9.56 7.49 1.71
CA VAL A 124 -10.78 7.87 1.00
C VAL A 124 -11.48 6.62 0.48
N PRO A 125 -12.72 6.31 0.91
CA PRO A 125 -13.50 5.25 0.28
C PRO A 125 -13.86 5.66 -1.14
N VAL A 126 -13.73 4.73 -2.09
CA VAL A 126 -13.99 4.99 -3.50
C VAL A 126 -14.92 3.92 -4.06
N GLU A 127 -15.87 4.34 -4.89
CA GLU A 127 -16.77 3.45 -5.61
C GLU A 127 -16.00 2.53 -6.57
N ARG A 128 -16.53 1.32 -6.75
CA ARG A 128 -15.86 0.22 -7.47
C ARG A 128 -15.36 0.65 -8.85
N GLU A 129 -16.22 1.25 -9.66
CA GLU A 129 -15.93 1.56 -11.06
C GLU A 129 -14.75 2.54 -11.16
N VAL A 130 -14.73 3.56 -10.30
CA VAL A 130 -13.65 4.55 -10.21
C VAL A 130 -12.38 3.89 -9.70
N ALA A 131 -12.48 3.09 -8.63
CA ALA A 131 -11.33 2.41 -8.04
C ALA A 131 -10.66 1.45 -9.03
N LEU A 132 -11.42 0.68 -9.81
CA LEU A 132 -10.87 -0.24 -10.81
C LEU A 132 -10.12 0.52 -11.92
N ALA A 133 -10.66 1.63 -12.39
CA ALA A 133 -9.99 2.47 -13.40
C ALA A 133 -8.70 3.11 -12.87
N GLU A 134 -8.64 3.41 -11.58
CA GLU A 134 -7.46 3.98 -10.92
C GLU A 134 -6.41 2.91 -10.59
N ILE A 135 -6.81 1.79 -9.99
CA ILE A 135 -5.94 0.66 -9.64
C ILE A 135 -5.27 0.08 -10.90
N ALA A 136 -5.94 0.11 -12.06
CA ALA A 136 -5.35 -0.30 -13.34
C ALA A 136 -4.03 0.41 -13.68
N LYS A 137 -3.77 1.58 -13.08
CA LYS A 137 -2.56 2.40 -13.28
C LYS A 137 -1.45 2.08 -12.26
N THR A 138 -1.67 1.14 -11.36
CA THR A 138 -0.80 0.84 -10.23
C THR A 138 -0.16 -0.54 -10.33
N LYS A 139 0.83 -0.79 -9.45
CA LYS A 139 1.58 -2.04 -9.36
C LYS A 139 1.40 -2.70 -8.00
N PHE A 140 1.48 -4.01 -7.97
CA PHE A 140 1.30 -4.76 -6.73
C PHE A 140 2.40 -4.39 -5.72
N SER A 141 2.00 -4.13 -4.48
CA SER A 141 2.87 -3.73 -3.37
C SER A 141 2.57 -4.49 -2.08
N GLY A 142 1.78 -5.56 -2.14
CA GLY A 142 1.42 -6.36 -0.96
C GLY A 142 2.61 -7.11 -0.37
N PRO A 143 2.54 -7.47 0.93
CA PRO A 143 3.64 -8.11 1.66
C PRO A 143 3.99 -9.53 1.15
N THR A 144 3.08 -10.18 0.44
CA THR A 144 3.30 -11.49 -0.20
C THR A 144 3.34 -11.30 -1.71
N LYS A 145 4.47 -11.62 -2.35
CA LYS A 145 4.59 -11.66 -3.81
C LYS A 145 3.50 -12.61 -4.38
N PRO A 146 2.87 -12.28 -5.53
CA PRO A 146 1.97 -13.18 -6.25
C PRO A 146 2.51 -14.61 -6.35
#